data_AF-A0A529KHN8-F1
#
_entry.id   AF-A0A529KHN8-F1
#
_cell.length_a   1.000
_cell.length_b   1.000
_cell.length_c   1.000
_cell.angle_alpha   90.00
_cell.angle_beta   90.00
_cell.angle_gamma   90.00
#
_symmetry.space_group_name_H-M   'P 1'
#
loop_
_entity.id
_entity.type
_entity.pdbx_description
1 polymer ?
#
loop_
_entity_poly.entity_id
_entity_poly.type
_entity_poly.pdbx_seq_one_letter_code
_entity_poly.pdbx_strand_id
1 'polypeptide(L)'
;MTTQRILDFLATRRPNGPCLVVDLDVVRDNFRAFEKALPDSKIYYAVKANPAPEILRLLAAMGSSFDTASVAEVEMAMDAGAPADRIS
;
A
#
# COMPACT_ATOMS: atom_id res chain seq x y z
N MET A 1 1.20 -10.27 13.40
CA MET A 1 0.07 -10.58 14.30
C MET A 1 -1.20 -10.10 13.64
N THR A 2 -2.30 -10.85 13.75
CA THR A 2 -3.63 -10.45 13.24
C THR A 2 -4.18 -9.28 14.06
N THR A 3 -4.70 -8.23 13.40
CA THR A 3 -5.29 -7.07 14.11
C THR A 3 -6.70 -7.37 14.58
N GLN A 4 -7.17 -6.68 15.64
CA GLN A 4 -8.55 -6.79 16.10
C GLN A 4 -9.55 -6.40 15.00
N ARG A 5 -9.21 -5.40 14.17
CA ARG A 5 -10.00 -4.99 13.01
C ARG A 5 -10.24 -6.12 12.01
N ILE A 6 -9.22 -6.94 11.74
CA ILE A 6 -9.35 -8.12 10.87
C ILE A 6 -10.28 -9.14 11.53
N LEU A 7 -10.15 -9.39 12.84
CA LEU A 7 -11.02 -10.32 13.56
C LEU A 7 -12.49 -9.87 13.53
N ASP A 8 -12.75 -8.59 13.77
CA ASP A 8 -14.09 -7.99 13.75
C ASP A 8 -14.70 -8.05 12.33
N PHE A 9 -13.90 -7.77 11.30
CA PHE A 9 -14.32 -7.91 9.91
C PHE A 9 -14.73 -9.35 9.58
N LEU A 10 -13.90 -10.33 9.96
CA LEU A 10 -14.19 -11.75 9.72
C LEU A 10 -15.35 -12.29 10.56
N ALA A 11 -15.65 -11.68 11.72
CA ALA A 11 -16.80 -12.05 12.53
C ALA A 11 -18.14 -11.65 11.88
N THR A 12 -18.15 -10.57 11.09
CA THR A 12 -19.36 -9.99 10.47
C THR A 12 -19.49 -10.28 8.98
N ARG A 13 -18.39 -10.64 8.30
CA ARG A 13 -18.33 -10.95 6.87
C ARG A 13 -17.97 -12.42 6.69
N ARG A 14 -18.85 -13.19 6.04
CA ARG A 14 -18.59 -14.58 5.67
C ARG A 14 -18.50 -14.71 4.15
N PRO A 15 -17.30 -14.55 3.56
CA PRO A 15 -17.11 -14.78 2.13
C PRO A 15 -17.32 -16.27 1.82
N ASN A 16 -17.90 -16.54 0.65
CA ASN A 16 -18.14 -17.89 0.15
C ASN A 16 -16.84 -18.50 -0.42
N GLY A 17 -15.77 -18.54 0.36
CA GLY A 17 -14.47 -19.08 -0.06
C GLY A 17 -13.27 -18.38 0.60
N PRO A 18 -12.04 -18.85 0.31
CA PRO A 18 -10.81 -18.19 0.75
C PRO A 18 -10.79 -16.72 0.36
N CYS A 19 -10.35 -15.86 1.26
CA CYS A 19 -10.23 -14.42 1.00
C CYS A 19 -8.92 -13.89 1.59
N LEU A 20 -8.46 -12.78 1.02
CA LEU A 20 -7.37 -11.98 1.56
C LEU A 20 -7.96 -10.73 2.22
N VAL A 21 -7.66 -10.53 3.50
CA VAL A 21 -8.02 -9.30 4.24
C VAL A 21 -6.73 -8.57 4.57
N VAL A 22 -6.64 -7.31 4.14
CA VAL A 22 -5.49 -6.44 4.39
C VAL A 22 -5.93 -5.28 5.27
N ASP A 23 -5.22 -5.05 6.36
CA ASP A 23 -5.46 -3.90 7.21
C ASP A 23 -4.61 -2.70 6.77
N LEU A 24 -5.24 -1.73 6.13
CA LEU A 24 -4.58 -0.52 5.64
C LEU A 24 -4.03 0.37 6.76
N ASP A 25 -4.54 0.25 7.99
CA ASP A 25 -3.99 1.01 9.12
C ASP A 25 -2.57 0.49 9.47
N VAL A 26 -2.34 -0.82 9.35
CA VAL A 26 -1.00 -1.41 9.52
C VAL A 26 -0.04 -0.94 8.43
N VAL A 27 -0.51 -0.84 7.17
CA VAL A 27 0.30 -0.31 6.07
C VAL A 27 0.71 1.14 6.35
N ARG A 28 -0.25 1.98 6.80
CA ARG A 28 -0.02 3.38 7.17
C ARG A 28 1.01 3.50 8.29
N ASP A 29 0.84 2.72 9.36
CA ASP A 29 1.71 2.81 10.53
C ASP A 29 3.12 2.33 10.21
N ASN A 30 3.26 1.29 9.39
CA ASN A 30 4.56 0.83 8.91
C ASN A 30 5.26 1.88 8.04
N PHE A 31 4.52 2.53 7.13
CA PHE A 31 5.09 3.60 6.29
C PHE A 31 5.55 4.81 7.13
N ARG A 32 4.81 5.18 8.18
CA ARG A 32 5.22 6.24 9.10
C ARG A 32 6.45 5.84 9.93
N ALA A 33 6.52 4.59 10.37
CA ALA A 33 7.62 4.08 11.18
C ALA A 33 8.95 4.05 10.39
N PHE A 34 8.98 3.28 9.30
CA PHE A 34 9.26 3.82 7.97
C PHE A 34 10.12 5.09 7.81
N GLU A 35 9.40 6.11 7.36
CA GLU A 35 9.82 7.49 7.17
C GLU A 35 10.50 8.09 8.42
N LYS A 36 9.97 7.84 9.61
CA LYS A 36 10.56 8.34 10.87
C LYS A 36 11.94 7.75 11.13
N ALA A 37 12.18 6.50 10.76
CA ALA A 37 13.45 5.82 10.98
C ALA A 37 14.54 6.27 10.00
N LEU A 38 14.16 6.73 8.80
CA LEU A 38 15.06 7.22 7.75
C LEU A 38 14.59 8.58 7.19
N PRO A 39 14.69 9.66 7.99
CA PRO A 39 14.10 10.96 7.63
C PRO A 39 14.71 11.61 6.39
N ASP A 40 15.96 11.28 6.06
CA ASP A 40 16.68 11.84 4.90
C ASP A 40 16.54 10.98 3.64
N SER A 41 15.72 9.92 3.68
CA SER A 41 15.52 8.98 2.57
C SER A 41 14.12 9.10 1.97
N LYS A 42 14.03 8.93 0.65
CA LYS A 42 12.76 8.73 -0.05
C LYS A 42 12.39 7.25 -0.05
N ILE A 43 11.14 6.94 0.28
CA ILE A 43 10.61 5.58 0.22
C ILE A 43 10.06 5.32 -1.18
N TYR A 44 10.58 4.28 -1.83
CA TYR A 44 10.06 3.76 -3.10
C TYR A 44 9.39 2.42 -2.84
N TYR A 45 8.06 2.38 -2.95
CA TYR A 45 7.29 1.15 -2.83
C TYR A 45 7.34 0.38 -4.14
N ALA A 46 7.88 -0.84 -4.12
CA ALA A 46 7.90 -1.71 -5.28
C ALA A 46 6.47 -2.24 -5.57
N VAL A 47 5.86 -1.81 -6.66
CA VAL A 47 4.45 -2.12 -6.99
C VAL A 47 4.20 -3.63 -7.07
N LYS A 48 5.16 -4.38 -7.62
CA LYS A 48 5.18 -5.85 -7.68
C LYS A 48 4.94 -6.57 -6.35
N ALA A 49 5.25 -5.94 -5.21
CA ALA A 49 5.08 -6.57 -3.90
C ALA A 49 3.59 -6.77 -3.55
N ASN A 50 2.75 -5.78 -3.87
CA ASN A 50 1.30 -5.87 -3.80
C ASN A 50 0.66 -4.69 -4.58
N PRO A 51 0.11 -4.92 -5.78
CA PRO A 51 -0.44 -3.87 -6.62
C PRO A 51 -1.88 -3.46 -6.26
N ALA A 52 -2.40 -3.86 -5.09
CA ALA A 52 -3.77 -3.53 -4.70
C ALA A 52 -4.01 -2.01 -4.71
N PRO A 53 -5.02 -1.50 -5.46
CA PRO A 53 -5.24 -0.06 -5.61
C PRO A 53 -5.46 0.68 -4.29
N GLU A 54 -6.01 0.02 -3.27
CA GLU A 54 -6.18 0.58 -1.93
C GLU A 54 -4.85 0.86 -1.23
N ILE A 55 -3.85 -0.02 -1.42
CA ILE A 55 -2.50 0.16 -0.87
C ILE A 55 -1.80 1.29 -1.62
N LEU A 56 -1.82 1.25 -2.96
CA LEU A 56 -1.14 2.26 -3.78
C LEU A 56 -1.72 3.66 -3.51
N ARG A 57 -3.05 3.81 -3.47
CA ARG A 57 -3.71 5.10 -3.16
C ARG A 57 -3.35 5.62 -1.77
N LEU A 58 -3.31 4.74 -0.77
CA LEU A 58 -2.88 5.10 0.58
C LEU A 58 -1.44 5.63 0.58
N LEU A 59 -0.51 4.88 -0.03
CA LEU A 59 0.91 5.24 -0.06
C LEU A 59 1.16 6.51 -0.88
N ALA A 60 0.45 6.69 -2.00
CA ALA A 60 0.52 7.89 -2.81
C ALA A 60 0.09 9.13 -2.01
N ALA A 61 -1.06 9.05 -1.32
CA ALA A 61 -1.58 10.11 -0.45
C ALA A 61 -0.66 10.43 0.75
N MET A 62 0.14 9.45 1.19
CA MET A 62 1.10 9.62 2.28
C MET A 62 2.46 10.16 1.83
N GLY A 63 2.72 10.31 0.53
CA GLY A 63 3.99 10.84 0.04
C GLY A 63 5.01 9.81 -0.48
N SER A 64 4.66 8.52 -0.57
CA SER A 64 5.55 7.47 -1.11
C SER A 64 5.88 7.63 -2.60
N SER A 65 7.12 7.44 -2.99
CA SER A 65 7.45 7.13 -4.39
C SER A 65 7.14 5.66 -4.73
N PHE A 66 7.20 5.30 -6.01
CA PHE A 66 6.93 3.95 -6.50
C PHE A 66 8.06 3.46 -7.41
N ASP A 67 8.54 2.24 -7.15
CA ASP A 67 9.45 1.49 -8.02
C ASP A 67 8.62 0.59 -8.94
N THR A 68 8.77 0.77 -10.25
CA THR A 68 7.96 0.10 -11.26
C THR A 68 8.83 -0.67 -12.26
N ALA A 69 8.37 -1.84 -12.66
CA ALA A 69 9.09 -2.76 -13.54
C ALA A 69 8.36 -3.02 -14.87
N SER A 70 7.21 -2.37 -15.10
CA SER A 70 6.45 -2.49 -16.35
C SER A 70 5.56 -1.27 -16.58
N VAL A 71 5.11 -1.08 -17.83
CA VAL A 71 4.15 -0.03 -18.18
C VAL A 71 2.87 -0.15 -17.35
N ALA A 72 2.38 -1.37 -17.13
CA ALA A 72 1.18 -1.58 -16.30
C ALA A 72 1.39 -1.13 -14.85
N GLU A 73 2.59 -1.29 -14.28
CA GLU A 73 2.88 -0.81 -12.92
C GLU A 73 2.99 0.72 -12.85
N VAL A 74 3.51 1.35 -13.91
CA VAL A 74 3.49 2.81 -14.06
C VAL A 74 2.04 3.31 -14.07
N GLU A 75 1.19 2.71 -14.90
CA GLU A 75 -0.23 3.06 -14.99
C GLU A 75 -0.94 2.89 -13.63
N MET A 76 -0.71 1.77 -12.93
CA MET A 76 -1.27 1.52 -11.59
C MET A 76 -0.86 2.60 -10.57
N ALA A 77 0.41 3.03 -10.58
CA ALA A 77 0.88 4.08 -9.68
C ALA A 77 0.28 5.45 -10.03
N MET A 78 0.16 5.78 -11.32
CA MET A 78 -0.48 7.01 -11.78
C MET A 78 -1.98 7.04 -11.45
N ASP A 79 -2.70 5.95 -11.67
CA ASP A 79 -4.12 5.81 -11.32
C ASP A 79 -4.36 5.91 -9.80
N ALA A 80 -3.36 5.52 -9.01
CA ALA A 80 -3.38 5.69 -7.56
C ALA A 80 -3.14 7.15 -7.10
N GLY A 81 -2.81 8.06 -8.04
CA GLY A 81 -2.57 9.48 -7.79
C GLY A 81 -1.10 9.86 -7.58
N ALA A 82 -0.16 8.98 -7.91
CA ALA A 82 1.26 9.34 -7.90
C ALA A 82 1.59 10.23 -9.11
N PRO A 83 2.25 11.39 -8.92
CA PRO A 83 2.77 12.16 -10.05
C PRO A 83 3.94 11.41 -10.70
N ALA A 84 4.16 11.64 -12.00
CA ALA A 84 5.17 10.92 -12.78
C ALA A 84 6.60 11.10 -12.24
N ASP A 85 6.90 12.21 -11.55
CA ASP A 85 8.21 12.48 -10.94
C ASP A 85 8.48 11.67 -9.66
N ARG A 86 7.49 10.92 -9.17
CA ARG A 86 7.58 9.98 -8.04
C ARG A 86 7.62 8.50 -8.47
N ILE A 87 7.76 8.23 -9.77
CA ILE A 87 7.85 6.87 -10.31
C ILE A 87 9.28 6.66 -10.86
N SER A 88 9.92 5.57 -10.45
CA SER A 88 11.22 5.11 -11.00
C SER A 88 11.08 3.84 -11.81
#